data_AF-A0A0N4YM67-F1
#
_entry.id   AF-A0A0N4YM67-F1
#
_cell.length_a   1.000
_cell.length_b   1.000
_cell.length_c   1.000
_cell.angle_alpha   90.00
_cell.angle_beta   90.00
_cell.angle_gamma   90.00
#
_symmetry.space_group_name_H-M   'P 1'
#
loop_
_entity.id
_entity.type
_entity.pdbx_description
1 polymer ?
#
loop_
_entity_poly.entity_id
_entity_poly.type
_entity_poly.pdbx_seq_one_letter_code
_entity_poly.pdbx_strand_id
1 'polypeptide(L)'
;MTGVIQLLPKNSISVPKCCFHLLALLLVLFCSPAAVSTVFCYIGSASAEFENIDRDFKHDTNKQQLPVARHYIRGHGQLLKLFEAVSKPVSAWCSAHITLNFIAAYKIICFIYDFDYEVSRLVILWKPAALCFMLVAMLLQTTCIFCMALTLRQRILGMRAAMIRVAAGDRLPHEQV
;
A
#
# COMPACT_ATOMS: atom_id res chain seq x y z
N MET A 1 -18.05 -36.53 -4.42
CA MET A 1 -16.94 -35.57 -4.27
C MET A 1 -16.74 -35.28 -2.79
N THR A 2 -16.02 -36.15 -2.11
CA THR A 2 -15.59 -35.97 -0.72
C THR A 2 -14.43 -34.99 -0.71
N GLY A 3 -14.74 -33.74 -0.38
CA GLY A 3 -13.76 -32.65 -0.41
C GLY A 3 -12.65 -32.89 0.61
N VAL A 4 -11.42 -32.61 0.18
CA VAL A 4 -10.15 -32.56 0.93
C VAL A 4 -10.23 -31.75 2.27
N ILE A 5 -11.37 -31.11 2.51
CA ILE A 5 -11.64 -30.12 3.56
C ILE A 5 -12.07 -30.77 4.90
N GLN A 6 -12.49 -32.05 4.91
CA GLN A 6 -12.83 -32.78 6.15
C GLN A 6 -11.61 -33.18 7.01
N LEU A 7 -10.38 -32.86 6.59
CA LEU A 7 -9.13 -33.24 7.26
C LEU A 7 -8.60 -32.21 8.27
N LEU A 8 -9.26 -31.06 8.44
CA LEU A 8 -8.83 -30.08 9.44
C LEU A 8 -9.30 -30.51 10.84
N PRO A 9 -8.40 -30.60 11.83
CA PRO A 9 -8.74 -31.05 13.18
C PRO A 9 -9.67 -30.03 13.86
N LYS A 10 -10.91 -30.44 14.11
CA LYS A 10 -11.91 -29.66 14.85
C LYS A 10 -11.46 -29.52 16.30
N ASN A 11 -10.96 -28.35 16.68
CA ASN A 11 -10.55 -28.05 18.05
C ASN A 11 -11.62 -27.19 18.74
N SER A 12 -12.08 -27.61 19.92
CA SER A 12 -12.98 -26.78 20.73
C SER A 12 -12.23 -25.55 21.26
N ILE A 13 -12.65 -24.37 20.83
CA ILE A 13 -12.08 -23.09 21.28
C ILE A 13 -12.79 -22.67 22.57
N SER A 14 -12.06 -22.66 23.69
CA SER A 14 -12.56 -22.12 24.96
C SER A 14 -12.94 -20.63 24.85
N VAL A 15 -13.97 -20.19 25.57
CA VAL A 15 -14.44 -18.78 25.60
C VAL A 15 -13.31 -17.75 25.80
N PRO A 16 -12.34 -17.94 26.73
CA PRO A 16 -11.23 -16.99 26.90
C PRO A 16 -10.36 -16.83 25.64
N LYS A 17 -10.10 -17.92 24.91
CA LYS A 17 -9.36 -17.89 23.63
C LYS A 17 -10.13 -17.13 22.56
N CYS A 18 -11.45 -17.29 22.50
CA CYS A 18 -12.31 -16.54 21.58
C CYS A 18 -12.28 -15.02 21.88
N CYS A 19 -12.39 -14.64 23.16
CA CYS A 19 -12.29 -13.24 23.58
C CYS A 19 -10.93 -12.63 23.25
N PHE A 20 -9.84 -13.37 23.47
CA PHE A 20 -8.49 -12.91 23.15
C PHE A 20 -8.30 -12.70 21.64
N HIS A 21 -8.81 -13.62 20.81
CA HIS A 21 -8.77 -13.46 19.35
C HIS A 21 -9.57 -12.26 18.86
N LEU A 22 -10.78 -12.05 19.38
CA LEU A 22 -11.60 -10.88 19.01
C LEU A 22 -10.95 -9.57 19.45
N LEU A 23 -10.37 -9.53 20.65
CA LEU A 23 -9.64 -8.35 21.14
C LEU A 23 -8.42 -8.04 20.27
N ALA A 24 -7.62 -9.06 19.93
CA ALA A 24 -6.47 -8.89 19.04
C ALA A 24 -6.88 -8.38 17.66
N LEU A 25 -7.97 -8.92 17.10
CA LEU A 25 -8.53 -8.48 15.83
C LEU A 25 -9.01 -7.02 15.89
N LEU A 26 -9.76 -6.63 16.93
CA LEU A 26 -10.20 -5.24 17.12
C LEU A 26 -9.01 -4.28 17.28
N LEU A 27 -7.98 -4.68 18.02
CA LEU A 27 -6.78 -3.88 18.19
C LEU A 27 -6.07 -3.66 16.85
N VAL A 28 -5.96 -4.70 16.02
CA VAL A 28 -5.45 -4.58 14.65
C VAL A 28 -6.33 -3.65 13.81
N LEU A 29 -7.67 -3.77 13.90
CA LEU A 29 -8.61 -2.92 13.16
C LEU A 29 -8.47 -1.43 13.51
N PHE A 30 -8.25 -1.10 14.79
CA PHE A 30 -8.18 0.29 15.24
C PHE A 30 -6.77 0.90 15.12
N CYS A 31 -5.71 0.11 15.36
CA CYS A 31 -4.34 0.61 15.29
C CYS A 31 -3.80 0.69 13.86
N SER A 32 -4.23 -0.24 12.99
CA SER A 32 -3.73 -0.30 11.60
C SER A 32 -4.08 0.96 10.77
N PRO A 33 -5.31 1.51 10.79
CA PRO A 33 -5.65 2.73 10.06
C PRO A 33 -4.83 3.95 10.46
N ALA A 34 -4.50 4.10 11.75
CA ALA A 34 -3.70 5.23 12.24
C ALA A 34 -2.25 5.16 11.72
N ALA A 35 -1.64 3.97 11.76
CA ALA A 35 -0.32 3.73 11.19
C ALA A 35 -0.32 3.95 9.66
N VAL A 36 -1.35 3.45 8.98
CA VAL A 36 -1.52 3.59 7.53
C VAL A 36 -1.72 5.05 7.13
N SER A 37 -2.53 5.82 7.87
CA SER A 37 -2.78 7.23 7.59
C SER A 37 -1.50 8.06 7.63
N THR A 38 -0.63 7.81 8.61
CA THR A 38 0.65 8.52 8.74
C THR A 38 1.56 8.26 7.53
N VAL A 39 1.71 7.00 7.14
CA VAL A 39 2.52 6.63 5.97
C VAL A 39 1.91 7.18 4.68
N PHE A 40 0.59 7.15 4.54
CA PHE A 40 -0.11 7.71 3.39
C PHE A 40 0.02 9.22 3.30
N CYS A 41 0.07 9.94 4.42
CA CYS A 41 0.34 11.37 4.43
C CYS A 41 1.72 11.67 3.81
N TYR A 42 2.78 10.98 4.25
CA TYR A 42 4.12 11.15 3.69
C TYR A 42 4.22 10.75 2.21
N ILE A 43 3.64 9.61 1.83
CA ILE A 43 3.61 9.17 0.43
C ILE A 43 2.81 10.15 -0.43
N GLY A 44 1.69 10.66 0.09
CA GLY A 44 0.84 11.65 -0.56
C GLY A 44 1.57 12.96 -0.80
N SER A 45 2.26 13.48 0.22
CA SER A 45 3.11 14.67 0.09
C SER A 45 4.21 14.47 -0.95
N ALA A 46 4.95 13.35 -0.90
CA ALA A 46 5.97 13.06 -1.90
C ALA A 46 5.40 12.96 -3.32
N SER A 47 4.23 12.32 -3.47
CA SER A 47 3.54 12.19 -4.76
C SER A 47 3.11 13.55 -5.31
N ALA A 48 2.63 14.45 -4.44
CA ALA A 48 2.24 15.81 -4.81
C ALA A 48 3.45 16.64 -5.29
N GLU A 49 4.61 16.51 -4.62
CA GLU A 49 5.84 17.18 -5.06
C GLU A 49 6.30 16.70 -6.44
N PHE A 50 6.28 15.38 -6.68
CA PHE A 50 6.58 14.83 -8.01
C PHE A 50 5.59 15.32 -9.08
N GLU A 51 4.31 15.41 -8.73
CA GLU A 51 3.28 15.93 -9.62
C GLU A 51 3.46 17.41 -9.93
N ASN A 52 3.80 18.23 -8.94
CA ASN A 52 4.03 19.67 -9.14
C ASN A 52 5.19 19.90 -10.11
N ILE A 53 6.32 19.22 -9.92
CA ILE A 53 7.48 19.34 -10.83
C ILE A 53 7.12 18.89 -12.25
N ASP A 54 6.42 17.76 -12.40
CA ASP A 54 5.97 17.27 -13.71
C ASP A 54 4.97 18.23 -14.39
N ARG A 55 4.05 18.80 -13.62
CA ARG A 55 3.07 19.77 -14.10
C ARG A 55 3.76 21.06 -14.54
N ASP A 56 4.65 21.61 -13.71
CA ASP A 56 5.35 22.85 -14.01
C ASP A 56 6.22 22.68 -15.26
N PHE A 57 6.95 21.57 -15.37
CA PHE A 57 7.71 21.23 -16.57
C PHE A 57 6.83 21.11 -17.82
N LYS A 58 5.62 20.56 -17.72
CA LYS A 58 4.69 20.45 -18.87
C LYS A 58 4.19 21.80 -19.35
N HIS A 59 3.95 22.74 -18.44
CA HIS A 59 3.38 24.05 -18.75
C HIS A 59 4.44 25.13 -19.02
N ASP A 60 5.71 24.86 -18.72
CA ASP A 60 6.81 25.77 -19.04
C ASP A 60 7.00 25.90 -20.56
N THR A 61 6.89 27.14 -21.05
CA THR A 61 7.07 27.48 -22.48
C THR A 61 8.52 27.30 -22.93
N ASN A 62 9.47 27.42 -22.00
CA ASN A 62 10.91 27.31 -22.25
C ASN A 62 11.46 25.91 -21.97
N LYS A 63 10.61 24.90 -21.74
CA LYS A 63 11.02 23.52 -21.44
C LYS A 63 11.95 22.86 -22.48
N GLN A 64 12.03 23.40 -23.70
CA GLN A 64 12.96 22.93 -24.74
C GLN A 64 14.37 23.51 -24.58
N GLN A 65 14.53 24.60 -23.82
CA GLN A 65 15.82 25.15 -23.49
C GLN A 65 16.53 24.21 -22.51
N LEU A 66 17.73 23.77 -22.88
CA LEU A 66 18.51 22.81 -22.10
C LEU A 66 18.72 23.24 -20.62
N PRO A 67 19.01 24.52 -20.29
CA PRO A 67 19.16 24.95 -18.90
C PRO A 67 17.89 24.77 -18.07
N VAL A 68 16.73 25.08 -18.66
CA VAL A 68 15.41 24.97 -18.02
C VAL A 68 15.08 23.50 -17.78
N ALA A 69 15.23 22.65 -18.81
CA ALA A 69 15.01 21.21 -18.67
C ALA A 69 15.91 20.57 -17.60
N ARG A 70 17.19 20.96 -17.55
CA ARG A 70 18.14 20.49 -16.52
C ARG A 70 17.74 20.91 -15.10
N HIS A 71 17.16 22.11 -14.93
CA HIS A 71 16.69 22.57 -13.62
C HIS A 71 15.60 21.65 -13.07
N TYR A 72 14.54 21.37 -13.85
CA TYR A 72 13.46 20.48 -13.42
C TYR A 72 13.94 19.04 -13.21
N ILE A 73 14.80 18.51 -14.10
CA ILE A 73 15.38 17.16 -13.94
C ILE A 73 16.20 17.07 -12.67
N ARG A 74 16.99 18.10 -12.35
CA ARG A 74 17.77 18.14 -11.11
C ARG A 74 16.88 18.16 -9.88
N GLY A 75 15.80 18.95 -9.90
CA GLY A 75 14.79 18.96 -8.83
C GLY A 75 14.14 17.59 -8.64
N HIS A 76 13.68 16.97 -9.73
CA HIS A 76 13.12 15.61 -9.73
C HIS A 76 14.12 14.57 -9.21
N GLY A 77 15.40 14.70 -9.59
CA GLY A 77 16.48 13.83 -9.15
C GLY A 77 16.81 13.99 -7.65
N GLN A 78 16.73 15.20 -7.11
CA GLN A 78 16.89 15.44 -5.66
C GLN A 78 15.73 14.82 -4.88
N LEU A 79 14.50 14.96 -5.37
CA LEU A 79 13.33 14.33 -4.77
C LEU A 79 13.42 12.79 -4.82
N LEU A 80 13.95 12.23 -5.92
CA LEU A 80 14.24 10.80 -6.01
C LEU A 80 15.25 10.33 -4.96
N LYS A 81 16.34 11.08 -4.75
CA LYS A 81 17.33 10.73 -3.70
C LYS A 81 16.73 10.79 -2.30
N LEU A 82 15.90 11.79 -2.02
CA LEU A 82 15.18 11.89 -0.75
C LEU A 82 14.23 10.70 -0.58
N PHE A 83 13.50 10.34 -1.63
CA PHE A 83 12.60 9.20 -1.62
C PHE A 83 13.34 7.86 -1.49
N GLU A 84 14.53 7.73 -2.08
CA GLU A 84 15.34 6.51 -2.01
C GLU A 84 15.68 6.15 -0.56
N ALA A 85 15.96 7.14 0.29
CA ALA A 85 16.22 6.95 1.72
C ALA A 85 15.04 6.31 2.47
N VAL A 86 13.81 6.61 2.05
CA VAL A 86 12.58 6.08 2.67
C VAL A 86 11.94 4.94 1.88
N SER A 87 12.39 4.68 0.65
CA SER A 87 11.79 3.69 -0.26
C SER A 87 11.84 2.26 0.30
N LYS A 88 12.99 1.86 0.85
CA LYS A 88 13.20 0.54 1.46
C LYS A 88 12.32 0.31 2.70
N PRO A 89 12.32 1.20 3.72
CA PRO A 89 11.46 1.00 4.88
C PRO A 89 9.97 1.07 4.52
N VAL A 90 9.56 1.96 3.61
CA VAL A 90 8.17 2.01 3.12
C VAL A 90 7.77 0.71 2.41
N SER A 91 8.63 0.17 1.54
CA SER A 91 8.37 -1.10 0.86
C SER A 91 8.25 -2.26 1.86
N ALA A 92 9.17 -2.33 2.83
CA ALA A 92 9.13 -3.35 3.87
C ALA A 92 7.85 -3.25 4.72
N TRP A 93 7.46 -2.03 5.07
CA TRP A 93 6.21 -1.76 5.78
C TRP A 93 4.98 -2.19 4.98
N CYS A 94 4.90 -1.84 3.69
CA CYS A 94 3.81 -2.28 2.80
C CYS A 94 3.76 -3.81 2.71
N SER A 95 4.90 -4.48 2.49
CA SER A 95 4.98 -5.94 2.44
C SER A 95 4.52 -6.58 3.74
N ALA A 96 4.97 -6.07 4.89
CA ALA A 96 4.56 -6.57 6.20
C ALA A 96 3.06 -6.43 6.41
N HIS A 97 2.47 -5.28 6.07
CA HIS A 97 1.02 -5.08 6.18
C HIS A 97 0.21 -6.01 5.27
N ILE A 98 0.66 -6.24 4.03
CA ILE A 98 0.01 -7.19 3.12
C ILE A 98 0.08 -8.61 3.70
N THR A 99 1.24 -9.04 4.20
CA THR A 99 1.41 -10.36 4.82
C THR A 99 0.55 -10.50 6.07
N LEU A 100 0.51 -9.50 6.94
CA LEU A 100 -0.33 -9.50 8.14
C LEU A 100 -1.82 -9.58 7.79
N ASN A 101 -2.28 -8.82 6.80
CA ASN A 101 -3.65 -8.88 6.31
C ASN A 101 -4.00 -10.28 5.77
N PHE A 102 -3.07 -10.94 5.06
CA PHE A 102 -3.29 -12.30 4.55
C PHE A 102 -3.37 -13.33 5.68
N ILE A 103 -2.48 -13.24 6.68
CA ILE A 103 -2.51 -14.10 7.88
C ILE A 103 -3.81 -13.89 8.65
N ALA A 104 -4.23 -12.64 8.85
CA ALA A 104 -5.47 -12.29 9.55
C ALA A 104 -6.70 -12.80 8.81
N ALA A 105 -6.75 -12.63 7.48
CA ALA A 105 -7.82 -13.18 6.64
C ALA A 105 -7.90 -14.71 6.75
N TYR A 106 -6.77 -15.41 6.63
CA TYR A 106 -6.71 -16.87 6.81
C TYR A 106 -7.22 -17.29 8.19
N LYS A 107 -6.77 -16.61 9.26
CA LYS A 107 -7.23 -16.89 10.63
C LYS A 107 -8.73 -16.66 10.81
N ILE A 108 -9.28 -15.61 10.23
CA ILE A 108 -10.73 -15.34 10.26
C ILE A 108 -11.49 -16.43 9.50
N ILE A 109 -11.02 -16.83 8.32
CA ILE A 109 -11.62 -17.91 7.54
C ILE A 109 -11.61 -19.21 8.35
N CYS A 110 -10.47 -19.63 8.89
CA CYS A 110 -10.39 -20.81 9.75
C CYS A 110 -11.32 -20.70 10.97
N PHE A 111 -11.42 -19.52 11.59
CA PHE A 111 -12.30 -19.30 12.74
C PHE A 111 -13.78 -19.38 12.37
N ILE A 112 -14.18 -18.96 11.15
CA ILE A 112 -15.54 -19.14 10.63
C ILE A 112 -15.83 -20.63 10.40
N TYR A 113 -14.87 -21.39 9.88
CA TYR A 113 -15.04 -22.81 9.55
C TYR A 113 -14.98 -23.76 10.76
N ASP A 114 -14.12 -23.50 11.75
CA ASP A 114 -13.99 -24.35 12.95
C ASP A 114 -15.22 -24.26 13.88
N PHE A 115 -16.01 -23.19 13.77
CA PHE A 115 -17.13 -22.90 14.68
C PHE A 115 -18.46 -23.46 14.16
N ASP A 116 -18.51 -24.76 13.94
CA ASP A 116 -19.74 -25.51 13.74
C ASP A 116 -19.93 -26.44 14.95
N TYR A 117 -20.22 -25.87 16.14
CA TYR A 117 -20.84 -26.59 17.28
C TYR A 117 -21.26 -25.62 18.42
N GLU A 118 -22.55 -25.69 18.76
CA GLU A 118 -23.22 -25.26 20.01
C GLU A 118 -22.71 -24.02 20.77
N VAL A 119 -23.05 -22.80 20.29
CA VAL A 119 -23.17 -21.63 21.19
C VAL A 119 -24.35 -20.75 20.78
N SER A 120 -25.35 -20.68 21.66
CA SER A 120 -26.46 -19.71 21.80
C SER A 120 -26.73 -18.72 20.65
N ARG A 121 -27.96 -18.76 20.13
CA ARG A 121 -28.52 -18.02 18.96
C ARG A 121 -28.20 -16.53 18.84
N LEU A 122 -27.91 -15.80 19.92
CA LEU A 122 -27.52 -14.39 19.90
C LEU A 122 -26.06 -14.15 19.45
N VAL A 123 -25.16 -15.09 19.73
CA VAL A 123 -23.75 -15.03 19.33
C VAL A 123 -23.55 -15.39 17.85
N ILE A 124 -24.53 -16.10 17.26
CA ILE A 124 -24.50 -16.62 15.88
C ILE A 124 -24.65 -15.52 14.84
N LEU A 125 -25.38 -14.43 15.11
CA LEU A 125 -25.69 -13.43 14.07
C LEU A 125 -24.64 -12.31 13.99
N TRP A 126 -24.08 -11.88 15.12
CA TRP A 126 -23.22 -10.69 15.18
C TRP A 126 -21.77 -11.05 14.82
N LYS A 127 -21.34 -12.28 15.15
CA LYS A 127 -20.00 -12.80 14.83
C LYS A 127 -19.69 -12.86 13.33
N PRO A 128 -20.49 -13.52 12.48
CA PRO A 128 -20.19 -13.58 11.05
C PRO A 128 -20.26 -12.20 10.42
N ALA A 129 -21.21 -11.35 10.83
CA ALA A 129 -21.26 -9.96 10.38
C ALA A 129 -19.99 -9.18 10.75
N ALA A 130 -19.51 -9.29 11.98
CA ALA A 130 -18.27 -8.64 12.43
C ALA A 130 -17.03 -9.19 11.70
N LEU A 131 -16.93 -10.50 11.51
CA LEU A 131 -15.80 -11.13 10.81
C LEU A 131 -15.80 -10.79 9.31
N CYS A 132 -16.97 -10.73 8.67
CA CYS A 132 -17.12 -10.24 7.31
C CYS A 132 -16.74 -8.76 7.20
N PHE A 133 -17.16 -7.92 8.15
CA PHE A 133 -16.75 -6.52 8.20
C PHE A 133 -15.23 -6.38 8.33
N MET A 134 -14.60 -7.18 9.18
CA MET A 134 -13.14 -7.22 9.32
C MET A 134 -12.44 -7.63 8.02
N LEU A 135 -12.94 -8.64 7.31
CA LEU A 135 -12.43 -9.04 6.00
C LEU A 135 -12.53 -7.89 4.98
N VAL A 136 -13.68 -7.23 4.89
CA VAL A 136 -13.88 -6.08 4.00
C VAL A 136 -12.95 -4.93 4.34
N ALA A 137 -12.77 -4.61 5.63
CA ALA A 137 -11.88 -3.55 6.08
C ALA A 137 -10.41 -3.83 5.71
N MET A 138 -9.94 -5.06 5.90
CA MET A 138 -8.57 -5.46 5.52
C MET A 138 -8.35 -5.47 4.00
N LEU A 139 -9.35 -5.91 3.23
CA LEU A 139 -9.32 -5.83 1.77
C LEU A 139 -9.21 -4.38 1.31
N LEU A 140 -10.06 -3.51 1.84
CA LEU A 140 -10.04 -2.07 1.54
C LEU A 140 -8.67 -1.47 1.87
N GLN A 141 -8.12 -1.77 3.04
CA GLN A 141 -6.79 -1.29 3.43
C GLN A 141 -5.71 -1.75 2.45
N THR A 142 -5.74 -3.02 2.05
CA THR A 142 -4.77 -3.60 1.09
C THR A 142 -4.89 -2.93 -0.27
N THR A 143 -6.12 -2.72 -0.75
CA THR A 143 -6.39 -1.99 -2.00
C THR A 143 -5.86 -0.56 -1.92
N CYS A 144 -6.10 0.15 -0.82
CA CYS A 144 -5.58 1.51 -0.63
C CYS A 144 -4.04 1.55 -0.66
N ILE A 145 -3.37 0.61 0.02
CA ILE A 145 -1.89 0.51 -0.01
C ILE A 145 -1.41 0.32 -1.44
N PHE A 146 -2.06 -0.58 -2.19
CA PHE A 146 -1.69 -0.86 -3.58
C PHE A 146 -1.94 0.35 -4.50
N CYS A 147 -3.10 1.00 -4.41
CA CYS A 147 -3.43 2.22 -5.16
C CYS A 147 -2.40 3.33 -4.90
N MET A 148 -2.07 3.59 -3.63
CA MET A 148 -1.08 4.62 -3.27
C MET A 148 0.30 4.30 -3.83
N ALA A 149 0.73 3.04 -3.76
CA ALA A 149 2.00 2.60 -4.34
C ALA A 149 2.04 2.79 -5.87
N LEU A 150 0.93 2.50 -6.56
CA LEU A 150 0.80 2.72 -8.00
C LEU A 150 0.84 4.22 -8.35
N THR A 151 0.08 5.05 -7.63
CA THR A 151 0.08 6.51 -7.84
C THR A 151 1.48 7.07 -7.68
N LEU A 152 2.17 6.74 -6.59
CA LEU A 152 3.53 7.19 -6.34
C LEU A 152 4.48 6.77 -7.48
N ARG A 153 4.41 5.51 -7.93
CA ARG A 153 5.20 5.01 -9.06
C ARG A 153 4.92 5.79 -10.34
N GLN A 154 3.66 6.06 -10.64
CA GLN A 154 3.27 6.84 -11.82
C GLN A 154 3.86 8.25 -11.76
N ARG A 155 3.82 8.92 -10.60
CA ARG A 155 4.39 10.26 -10.42
C ARG A 155 5.91 10.27 -10.55
N ILE A 156 6.60 9.29 -9.96
CA ILE A 156 8.05 9.12 -10.11
C ILE A 156 8.46 9.00 -11.59
N LEU A 157 7.67 8.29 -12.40
CA LEU A 157 7.96 8.06 -13.81
C LEU A 157 7.56 9.22 -14.74
N GLY A 158 6.82 10.22 -14.26
CA GLY A 158 6.26 11.30 -15.09
C GLY A 158 7.30 12.02 -15.96
N MET A 159 8.46 12.34 -15.38
CA MET A 159 9.55 13.05 -16.07
C MET A 159 10.55 12.14 -16.80
N ARG A 160 10.34 10.82 -16.84
CA ARG A 160 11.32 9.86 -17.40
C ARG A 160 11.69 10.17 -18.84
N ALA A 161 10.72 10.52 -19.68
CA ALA A 161 10.97 10.86 -21.08
C ALA A 161 11.83 12.13 -21.22
N ALA A 162 11.58 13.15 -20.40
CA ALA A 162 12.35 14.38 -20.39
C ALA A 162 13.81 14.13 -19.94
N MET A 163 14.00 13.32 -18.90
CA MET A 163 15.32 12.88 -18.43
C MET A 163 16.13 12.19 -19.54
N ILE A 164 15.51 11.26 -20.27
CA ILE A 164 16.16 10.53 -21.37
C ILE A 164 16.54 11.50 -22.50
N ARG A 165 15.67 12.46 -22.85
CA ARG A 165 15.94 13.45 -23.89
C ARG A 165 17.11 14.36 -23.55
N VAL A 166 17.19 14.87 -22.32
CA VAL A 166 18.32 15.70 -21.89
C VAL A 166 19.62 14.88 -21.82
N ALA A 167 19.57 13.64 -21.32
CA ALA A 167 20.74 12.76 -21.31
C ALA A 167 21.24 12.39 -22.72
N ALA A 168 20.33 12.30 -23.70
CA ALA A 168 20.69 12.11 -25.11
C ALA A 168 21.23 13.40 -25.75
N GLY A 169 20.65 14.56 -25.41
CA GLY A 169 21.13 15.88 -25.84
C GLY A 169 22.52 16.24 -25.29
N ASP A 170 22.85 15.76 -24.09
CA ASP A 170 24.19 15.91 -23.50
C ASP A 170 25.26 15.01 -24.17
N ARG A 171 24.83 13.99 -24.93
CA ARG A 171 25.73 13.09 -25.68
C ARG A 171 25.93 13.50 -27.12
N LEU A 172 25.11 14.40 -27.65
CA LEU A 172 25.44 15.07 -28.90
C LEU A 172 26.60 16.01 -28.56
N PRO A 173 27.78 15.83 -29.18
CA PRO A 173 28.86 16.80 -29.03
C PRO A 173 28.29 18.18 -29.35
N HIS A 174 28.81 19.21 -28.68
CA HIS A 174 28.59 20.60 -29.04
C HIS A 174 28.98 20.81 -30.52
N GLU A 175 28.08 20.47 -31.43
CA GLU A 175 28.11 20.85 -32.83
C GLU A 175 27.00 21.89 -32.99
N GLN A 176 27.22 23.08 -33.52
CA GLN A 176 28.38 23.79 -34.05
C GLN A 176 27.93 25.26 -34.00
N VAL A 177 28.75 26.14 -33.42
CA VAL A 177 28.81 27.55 -33.86
C VAL A 177 29.78 27.58 -35.02
#